data_AF-A0A496X682-F1
#
_entry.id   AF-A0A496X682-F1
#
_cell.length_a   1.000
_cell.length_b   1.000
_cell.length_c   1.000
_cell.angle_alpha   90.00
_cell.angle_beta   90.00
_cell.angle_gamma   90.00
#
_symmetry.space_group_name_H-M   'P 1'
#
loop_
_entity.id
_entity.type
_entity.pdbx_description
1 polymer ?
#
loop_
_entity_poly.entity_id
_entity_poly.type
_entity_poly.pdbx_seq_one_letter_code
_entity_poly.pdbx_strand_id
1 'polypeptide(L)'
;MGSLAASGGYWISANADQIWAAPTTITGSIGVFGLIPTFEKTLASLGIHNDGVGTSPLADIYRLDRPMSEQAKRIIQLNVENIYQQFLDLVASGRDISATQVHSIAQGRVWTGAQAKELGLVDELGSLKDALDAAASLAGLEHYDTRPIERQLNFQEHLFKQLTQRAEQLQLRLNIGRHHQVTLESAVKQQLGMIAQKIGLLSTANDQAGVYLECLECRLF
;
A
#
# COMPACT_ATOMS: atom_id res chain seq x y z
N MET A 1 16.74 6.37 -6.54
CA MET A 1 15.29 6.59 -6.62
C MET A 1 14.82 6.33 -8.04
N GLY A 2 13.77 5.52 -8.22
CA GLY A 2 13.18 5.20 -9.52
C GLY A 2 12.25 6.29 -10.04
N SER A 3 11.07 5.94 -10.55
CA SER A 3 10.08 6.92 -11.03
C SER A 3 9.47 7.78 -9.91
N LEU A 4 9.28 7.22 -8.72
CA LEU A 4 8.64 7.86 -7.58
C LEU A 4 9.34 7.47 -6.28
N ALA A 5 9.64 8.47 -5.45
CA ALA A 5 10.12 8.30 -4.08
C ALA A 5 9.72 9.54 -3.25
N ALA A 6 8.42 9.71 -3.01
CA ALA A 6 7.86 10.88 -2.33
C ALA A 6 7.17 10.48 -1.01
N SER A 7 6.99 11.44 -0.09
CA SER A 7 6.38 11.24 1.24
C SER A 7 7.10 10.12 2.00
N GLY A 8 6.41 9.03 2.40
CA GLY A 8 7.04 7.89 3.06
C GLY A 8 8.23 7.27 2.30
N GLY A 9 8.24 7.35 0.97
CA GLY A 9 9.39 6.91 0.16
C GLY A 9 10.62 7.80 0.34
N TYR A 10 10.41 9.11 0.52
CA TYR A 10 11.49 10.04 0.85
C TYR A 10 11.91 9.90 2.32
N TRP A 11 10.96 9.68 3.23
CA TRP A 11 11.22 9.44 4.65
C TRP A 11 12.27 8.34 4.87
N ILE A 12 12.09 7.18 4.24
CA ILE A 12 13.05 6.07 4.37
C ILE A 12 14.38 6.31 3.65
N SER A 13 14.41 7.27 2.73
CA SER A 13 15.61 7.62 1.95
C SER A 13 16.47 8.68 2.63
N ALA A 14 15.87 9.54 3.47
CA ALA A 14 16.49 10.77 3.97
C ALA A 14 17.80 10.57 4.74
N ASN A 15 17.98 9.43 5.40
CA ASN A 15 19.17 9.08 6.18
C ASN A 15 20.21 8.22 5.42
N ALA A 16 20.07 8.06 4.11
CA ALA A 16 21.09 7.35 3.33
C ALA A 16 22.37 8.18 3.23
N ASP A 17 23.54 7.51 3.20
CA ASP A 17 24.84 8.17 2.98
C ASP A 17 24.87 8.94 1.65
N GLN A 18 24.20 8.40 0.62
CA GLN A 18 23.93 9.08 -0.64
C GLN A 18 22.55 8.74 -1.20
N ILE A 19 21.87 9.75 -1.73
CA ILE A 19 20.60 9.67 -2.42
C ILE A 19 20.84 9.98 -3.90
N TRP A 20 20.57 8.99 -4.74
CA TRP A 20 20.60 9.12 -6.20
C TRP A 20 19.17 9.19 -6.75
N ALA A 21 18.91 10.03 -7.74
CA ALA A 21 17.60 10.09 -8.42
C ALA A 21 17.74 10.29 -9.94
N ALA A 22 16.79 9.80 -10.73
CA ALA A 22 16.73 10.22 -12.12
C ALA A 22 16.27 11.69 -12.20
N PRO A 23 16.68 12.46 -13.23
CA PRO A 23 16.24 13.86 -13.38
C PRO A 23 14.70 14.02 -13.34
N THR A 24 13.98 13.02 -13.85
CA THR A 24 12.52 12.97 -13.95
C THR A 24 11.83 12.25 -12.77
N THR A 25 12.58 11.78 -11.77
CA THR A 25 12.00 11.18 -10.56
C THR A 25 11.06 12.17 -9.90
N ILE A 26 9.89 11.71 -9.45
CA ILE A 26 9.01 12.49 -8.57
C ILE A 26 9.39 12.17 -7.12
N THR A 27 9.82 13.18 -6.38
CA THR A 27 10.30 13.05 -4.99
C THR A 27 9.80 14.21 -4.12
N GLY A 28 10.32 14.35 -2.91
CA GLY A 28 9.85 15.31 -1.93
C GLY A 28 8.54 14.86 -1.31
N SER A 29 7.49 15.68 -1.42
CA SER A 29 6.21 15.50 -0.70
C SER A 29 6.42 15.31 0.80
N ILE A 30 7.34 16.10 1.37
CA ILE A 30 7.62 16.12 2.80
C ILE A 30 6.42 16.79 3.48
N GLY A 31 5.52 15.97 4.00
CA GLY A 31 4.23 16.38 4.51
C GLY A 31 3.45 15.21 5.09
N VAL A 32 2.49 15.53 5.94
CA VAL A 32 1.64 14.57 6.66
C VAL A 32 0.20 15.03 6.54
N PHE A 33 -0.71 14.10 6.26
CA PHE A 33 -2.14 14.37 6.27
C PHE A 33 -2.89 13.17 6.87
N GLY A 34 -4.04 13.44 7.46
CA GLY A 34 -4.97 12.42 7.94
C GLY A 34 -6.36 12.67 7.36
N LEU A 35 -7.04 11.59 6.98
CA LEU A 35 -8.41 11.63 6.48
C LEU A 35 -9.25 10.64 7.27
N ILE A 36 -10.32 11.12 7.90
CA ILE A 36 -11.29 10.28 8.61
C ILE A 36 -12.68 10.60 8.03
N PRO A 37 -13.23 9.73 7.18
CA PRO A 37 -14.56 9.93 6.63
C PRO A 37 -15.62 9.62 7.69
N THR A 38 -16.66 10.45 7.78
CA THR A 38 -17.84 10.19 8.61
C THR A 38 -19.07 9.99 7.73
N PHE A 39 -20.02 9.19 8.21
CA PHE A 39 -21.19 8.71 7.47
C PHE A 39 -22.50 9.01 8.19
N GLU A 40 -22.49 9.86 9.21
CA GLU A 40 -23.66 10.17 10.05
C GLU A 40 -24.84 10.70 9.22
N LYS A 41 -24.56 11.51 8.19
CA LYS A 41 -25.59 12.07 7.30
C LYS A 41 -26.15 11.03 6.34
N THR A 42 -25.30 10.12 5.86
CA THR A 42 -25.71 9.01 5.00
C THR A 42 -26.54 7.98 5.77
N LEU A 43 -26.20 7.72 7.03
CA LEU A 43 -26.99 6.85 7.90
C LEU A 43 -28.33 7.49 8.26
N ALA A 44 -28.33 8.79 8.58
CA ALA A 44 -29.54 9.54 8.90
C ALA A 44 -30.53 9.56 7.72
N SER A 45 -30.07 9.65 6.46
CA SER A 45 -30.96 9.59 5.29
C SER A 45 -31.61 8.22 5.07
N LEU A 46 -31.02 7.16 5.64
CA LEU A 46 -31.57 5.81 5.67
C LEU A 46 -32.44 5.55 6.91
N GLY A 47 -32.65 6.56 7.76
CA GLY A 47 -33.37 6.43 9.03
C GLY A 47 -32.58 5.70 10.13
N ILE A 48 -31.27 5.52 9.94
CA ILE A 48 -30.39 4.90 10.94
C ILE A 48 -29.76 6.00 11.79
N HIS A 49 -30.05 5.98 13.08
CA HIS A 49 -29.50 6.91 14.07
C HIS A 49 -28.73 6.12 15.13
N ASN A 50 -27.62 6.71 15.60
CA ASN A 50 -26.78 6.10 16.62
C ASN A 50 -26.66 7.03 17.82
N ASP A 51 -26.94 6.49 19.00
CA ASP A 51 -26.73 7.13 20.29
C ASP A 51 -25.81 6.24 21.16
N GLY A 52 -25.27 6.77 22.24
CA GLY A 52 -24.43 6.00 23.15
C GLY A 52 -23.88 6.82 24.29
N VAL A 53 -23.45 6.13 25.33
CA VAL A 53 -22.78 6.72 26.48
C VAL A 53 -21.30 6.39 26.45
N GLY A 54 -20.46 7.33 26.88
CA GLY A 54 -19.02 7.16 26.98
C GLY A 54 -18.52 7.74 28.29
N THR A 55 -17.46 7.16 28.84
CA THR A 55 -16.80 7.67 30.05
C THR A 55 -15.98 8.93 29.79
N SER A 56 -15.69 9.25 28.51
CA SER A 56 -14.91 10.41 28.08
C SER A 56 -15.34 10.86 26.67
N PRO A 57 -15.24 12.17 26.34
CA PRO A 57 -15.42 12.68 24.98
C PRO A 57 -14.47 12.08 23.92
N LEU A 58 -13.42 11.37 24.35
CA LEU A 58 -12.47 10.67 23.49
C LEU A 58 -12.84 9.22 23.20
N ALA A 59 -13.84 8.66 23.91
CA ALA A 59 -14.31 7.30 23.67
C ALA A 59 -14.78 7.09 22.22
N ASP A 60 -15.15 8.19 21.55
CA ASP A 60 -15.70 8.19 20.21
C ASP A 60 -14.71 8.65 19.11
N ILE A 61 -13.41 8.78 19.41
CA ILE A 61 -12.41 9.42 18.52
C ILE A 61 -12.35 8.84 17.09
N TYR A 62 -12.64 7.54 16.91
CA TYR A 62 -12.66 6.86 15.60
C TYR A 62 -14.04 6.34 15.20
N ARG A 63 -15.11 6.88 15.80
CA ARG A 63 -16.47 6.55 15.39
C ARG A 63 -16.81 7.26 14.09
N LEU A 64 -17.06 6.47 13.04
CA LEU A 64 -17.36 6.99 11.71
C LEU A 64 -18.86 7.30 11.53
N ASP A 65 -19.69 6.89 12.48
CA ASP A 65 -21.15 6.98 12.43
C ASP A 65 -21.72 8.26 13.06
N ARG A 66 -20.84 9.15 13.54
CA ARG A 66 -21.18 10.44 14.17
C ARG A 66 -20.12 11.49 13.84
N PRO A 67 -20.42 12.79 14.01
CA PRO A 67 -19.41 13.84 13.87
C PRO A 67 -18.30 13.69 14.91
N MET A 68 -17.07 13.97 14.49
CA MET A 68 -15.91 13.99 15.38
C MET A 68 -16.00 15.15 16.38
N SER A 69 -15.73 14.88 17.66
CA SER A 69 -15.67 15.90 18.71
C SER A 69 -14.49 16.86 18.49
N GLU A 70 -14.59 18.10 18.99
CA GLU A 70 -13.49 19.07 18.90
C GLU A 70 -12.22 18.59 19.61
N GLN A 71 -12.36 17.85 20.72
CA GLN A 71 -11.23 17.24 21.42
C GLN A 71 -10.54 16.17 20.55
N ALA A 72 -11.32 15.32 19.88
CA ALA A 72 -10.79 14.32 18.96
C ALA A 72 -10.05 14.98 17.79
N LYS A 73 -10.65 16.00 17.14
CA LYS A 73 -10.01 16.78 16.07
C LYS A 73 -8.67 17.35 16.51
N ARG A 74 -8.63 17.96 17.70
CA ARG A 74 -7.40 18.55 18.25
C ARG A 74 -6.32 17.52 18.49
N ILE A 75 -6.65 16.34 19.01
CA ILE A 75 -5.68 15.26 19.25
C ILE A 75 -5.11 14.74 17.93
N ILE A 76 -5.98 14.50 16.94
CA ILE A 76 -5.55 14.03 15.63
C ILE A 76 -4.65 15.09 14.96
N GLN A 77 -5.01 16.37 15.04
CA GLN A 77 -4.21 17.46 14.51
C GLN A 77 -2.84 17.56 15.20
N LEU A 78 -2.78 17.46 16.53
CA LEU A 78 -1.52 17.41 17.27
C LEU A 78 -0.64 16.22 16.85
N ASN A 79 -1.24 15.08 16.52
CA ASN A 79 -0.51 13.93 16.01
C ASN A 79 0.08 14.20 14.62
N VAL A 80 -0.69 14.82 13.71
CA VAL A 80 -0.22 15.25 12.39
C VAL A 80 0.96 16.21 12.50
N GLU A 81 0.84 17.22 13.37
CA GLU A 81 1.91 18.20 13.64
C GLU A 81 3.17 17.53 14.19
N ASN A 82 3.00 16.60 15.14
CA ASN A 82 4.11 15.87 15.73
C ASN A 82 4.86 15.01 14.69
N ILE A 83 4.14 14.30 13.82
CA ILE A 83 4.77 13.50 12.76
C ILE A 83 5.43 14.42 11.73
N TYR A 84 4.81 15.55 11.39
CA TYR A 84 5.40 16.50 10.47
C TYR A 84 6.71 17.07 11.00
N GLN A 85 6.77 17.44 12.27
CA GLN A 85 8.01 17.91 12.90
C GLN A 85 9.10 16.83 12.86
N GLN A 86 8.77 15.58 13.20
CA GLN A 86 9.70 14.46 13.07
C GLN A 86 10.20 14.27 11.64
N PHE A 87 9.36 14.49 10.63
CA PHE A 87 9.77 14.44 9.24
C PHE A 87 10.80 15.53 8.92
N LEU A 88 10.53 16.77 9.34
CA LEU A 88 11.44 17.89 9.13
C LEU A 88 12.79 17.63 9.79
N ASP A 89 12.79 17.14 11.03
CA ASP A 89 14.00 16.86 11.80
C ASP A 89 14.81 15.70 11.17
N LEU A 90 14.12 14.66 10.71
CA LEU A 90 14.73 13.54 10.00
C LEU A 90 15.45 14.01 8.73
N VAL A 91 14.78 14.82 7.92
CA VAL A 91 15.35 15.33 6.67
C VAL A 91 16.47 16.32 6.97
N ALA A 92 16.30 17.19 7.97
CA ALA A 92 17.32 18.13 8.39
C ALA A 92 18.62 17.41 8.81
N SER A 93 18.49 16.38 9.64
CA SER A 93 19.61 15.57 10.10
C SER A 93 20.26 14.77 8.98
N GLY A 94 19.47 14.13 8.12
CA GLY A 94 19.99 13.25 7.07
C GLY A 94 20.60 14.00 5.88
N ARG A 95 20.22 15.27 5.69
CA ARG A 95 20.68 16.12 4.57
C ARG A 95 21.59 17.27 5.00
N ASP A 96 21.94 17.34 6.29
CA ASP A 96 22.76 18.40 6.90
C ASP A 96 22.29 19.83 6.53
N ILE A 97 20.97 20.04 6.57
CA ILE A 97 20.33 21.35 6.35
C ILE A 97 19.41 21.69 7.52
N SER A 98 19.22 22.97 7.82
CA SER A 98 18.40 23.35 8.97
C SER A 98 16.93 22.97 8.79
N ALA A 99 16.23 22.61 9.87
CA ALA A 99 14.79 22.33 9.83
C ALA A 99 13.97 23.49 9.23
N THR A 100 14.41 24.74 9.42
CA THR A 100 13.80 25.93 8.78
C THR A 100 13.96 25.91 7.27
N GLN A 101 15.13 25.53 6.75
CA GLN A 101 15.34 25.35 5.32
C GLN A 101 14.52 24.19 4.77
N VAL A 102 14.47 23.05 5.47
CA VAL A 102 13.60 21.93 5.08
C VAL A 102 12.15 22.40 5.02
N HIS A 103 11.66 23.11 6.05
CA HIS A 103 10.30 23.62 6.09
C HIS A 103 9.98 24.53 4.88
N SER A 104 10.93 25.38 4.47
CA SER A 104 10.74 26.29 3.34
C SER A 104 10.69 25.61 1.97
N ILE A 105 11.12 24.35 1.86
CA ILE A 105 11.04 23.51 0.65
C ILE A 105 10.08 22.32 0.79
N ALA A 106 9.56 22.07 1.99
CA ALA A 106 8.58 21.04 2.32
C ALA A 106 7.13 21.52 2.09
N GLN A 107 6.23 21.32 3.07
CA GLN A 107 4.80 21.66 3.01
C GLN A 107 4.02 20.81 2.00
N GLY A 108 4.41 19.54 1.84
CA GLY A 108 3.75 18.60 0.92
C GLY A 108 4.02 18.84 -0.57
N ARG A 109 4.89 19.79 -0.93
CA ARG A 109 5.28 20.01 -2.34
C ARG A 109 6.08 18.84 -2.90
N VAL A 110 5.78 18.49 -4.14
CA VAL A 110 6.53 17.51 -4.93
C VAL A 110 7.61 18.22 -5.74
N TRP A 111 8.73 17.55 -5.92
CA TRP A 111 9.86 18.03 -6.71
C TRP A 111 10.27 17.00 -7.74
N THR A 112 10.77 17.46 -8.89
CA THR A 112 11.51 16.57 -9.80
C THR A 112 12.87 16.23 -9.20
N GLY A 113 13.50 15.13 -9.64
CA GLY A 113 14.84 14.75 -9.16
C GLY A 113 15.87 15.85 -9.41
N ALA A 114 15.78 16.53 -10.56
CA ALA A 114 16.63 17.68 -10.88
C ALA A 114 16.47 18.82 -9.86
N GLN A 115 15.24 19.24 -9.58
CA GLN A 115 14.96 20.27 -8.56
C GLN A 115 15.37 19.81 -7.16
N ALA A 116 15.13 18.54 -6.83
CA ALA A 116 15.50 17.99 -5.54
C ALA A 116 17.02 18.04 -5.31
N LYS A 117 17.83 17.84 -6.35
CA LYS A 117 19.29 18.04 -6.27
C LYS A 117 19.66 19.50 -6.01
N GLU A 118 19.04 20.44 -6.72
CA GLU A 118 19.25 21.88 -6.50
C GLU A 118 18.89 22.32 -5.07
N LEU A 119 17.89 21.67 -4.47
CA LEU A 119 17.41 21.94 -3.11
C LEU A 119 18.16 21.16 -2.02
N GLY A 120 19.14 20.32 -2.37
CA GLY A 120 19.90 19.49 -1.42
C GLY A 120 19.16 18.26 -0.88
N LEU A 121 17.99 17.94 -1.42
CA LEU A 121 17.21 16.75 -1.07
C LEU A 121 17.76 15.46 -1.72
N VAL A 122 18.54 15.60 -2.78
CA VAL A 122 19.20 14.50 -3.51
C VAL A 122 20.66 14.88 -3.71
N ASP A 123 21.57 13.92 -3.57
CA ASP A 123 23.01 14.16 -3.78
C ASP A 123 23.32 14.16 -5.28
N GLU A 124 22.89 13.12 -5.98
CA GLU A 124 23.31 12.88 -7.35
C GLU A 124 22.18 12.49 -8.29
N LEU A 125 22.37 12.84 -9.57
CA LEU A 125 21.48 12.44 -10.64
C LEU A 125 22.04 11.24 -11.37
N GLY A 126 21.25 10.18 -11.49
CA GLY A 126 21.69 8.96 -12.16
C GLY A 126 20.69 7.83 -12.10
N SER A 127 21.18 6.66 -12.46
CA SER A 127 20.45 5.40 -12.52
C SER A 127 20.73 4.53 -11.29
N LEU A 128 20.08 3.37 -11.23
CA LEU A 128 20.39 2.36 -10.21
C LEU A 128 21.85 1.88 -10.30
N LYS A 129 22.40 1.78 -11.52
CA LYS A 129 23.79 1.36 -11.71
C LYS A 129 24.75 2.33 -11.05
N ASP A 130 24.54 3.64 -11.23
CA ASP A 130 25.40 4.67 -10.65
C ASP A 130 25.34 4.65 -9.12
N ALA A 131 24.16 4.42 -8.55
CA ALA A 131 24.00 4.25 -7.10
C ALA A 131 24.72 3.00 -6.55
N LEU A 132 24.71 1.89 -7.30
CA LEU A 132 25.42 0.66 -6.93
C LEU A 132 26.93 0.84 -7.01
N ASP A 133 27.42 1.47 -8.09
CA ASP A 133 28.84 1.79 -8.26
C ASP A 133 29.33 2.73 -7.14
N ALA A 134 28.52 3.74 -6.77
CA ALA A 134 28.81 4.62 -5.64
C ALA A 134 28.85 3.88 -4.30
N ALA A 135 27.88 2.99 -4.06
CA ALA A 135 27.84 2.17 -2.84
C ALA A 135 29.05 1.23 -2.73
N ALA A 136 29.44 0.59 -3.84
CA ALA A 136 30.64 -0.24 -3.90
C ALA A 136 31.92 0.57 -3.61
N SER A 137 32.01 1.79 -4.15
CA SER A 137 33.12 2.70 -3.87
C SER A 137 33.19 3.13 -2.41
N LEU A 138 32.04 3.44 -1.77
CA LEU A 138 31.96 3.78 -0.35
C LEU A 138 32.38 2.60 0.54
N ALA A 139 32.12 1.37 0.10
CA ALA A 139 32.52 0.15 0.78
C ALA A 139 33.96 -0.30 0.46
N GLY A 140 34.67 0.39 -0.45
CA GLY A 140 36.04 0.02 -0.86
C GLY A 140 36.11 -1.28 -1.68
N LEU A 141 35.07 -1.60 -2.45
CA LEU A 141 35.00 -2.82 -3.26
C LEU A 141 35.42 -2.55 -4.71
N GLU A 142 36.50 -3.19 -5.17
CA GLU A 142 36.94 -3.14 -6.57
C GLU A 142 36.18 -4.14 -7.46
N HIS A 143 35.74 -5.26 -6.87
CA HIS A 143 34.99 -6.32 -7.52
C HIS A 143 33.77 -6.66 -6.68
N TYR A 144 32.59 -6.59 -7.29
CA TYR A 144 31.33 -6.89 -6.64
C TYR A 144 30.35 -7.53 -7.64
N ASP A 145 29.36 -8.23 -7.11
CA ASP A 145 28.22 -8.75 -7.88
C ASP A 145 26.93 -8.34 -7.16
N THR A 146 25.83 -8.30 -7.90
CA THR A 146 24.53 -7.88 -7.39
C THR A 146 23.54 -9.02 -7.45
N ARG A 147 22.83 -9.23 -6.34
CA ARG A 147 21.76 -10.21 -6.27
C ARG A 147 20.47 -9.50 -5.87
N PRO A 148 19.46 -9.41 -6.75
CA PRO A 148 18.15 -8.91 -6.36
C PRO A 148 17.54 -9.84 -5.32
N ILE A 149 17.15 -9.27 -4.18
CA ILE A 149 16.41 -10.00 -3.14
C ILE A 149 14.93 -9.74 -3.35
N GLU A 150 14.24 -10.74 -3.89
CA GLU A 150 12.79 -10.71 -4.07
C GLU A 150 12.12 -11.60 -3.04
N ARG A 151 10.95 -11.16 -2.54
CA ARG A 151 10.13 -11.98 -1.65
C ARG A 151 9.62 -13.19 -2.44
N GLN A 152 10.00 -14.40 -2.02
CA GLN A 152 9.42 -15.61 -2.59
C GLN A 152 7.95 -15.70 -2.19
N LEU A 153 7.08 -15.86 -3.18
CA LEU A 153 5.65 -16.05 -2.93
C LEU A 153 5.43 -17.48 -2.41
N ASN A 154 4.50 -17.64 -1.48
CA ASN A 154 4.09 -18.98 -1.07
C ASN A 154 3.20 -19.64 -2.14
N PHE A 155 2.89 -20.93 -1.99
CA PHE A 155 2.07 -21.67 -2.97
C PHE A 155 0.72 -21.00 -3.25
N GLN A 156 0.02 -20.55 -2.22
CA GLN A 156 -1.30 -19.92 -2.37
C GLN A 156 -1.20 -18.60 -3.14
N GLU A 157 -0.18 -17.80 -2.85
CA GLU A 157 0.11 -16.55 -3.56
C GLU A 157 0.51 -16.80 -5.02
N HIS A 158 1.32 -17.83 -5.28
CA HIS A 158 1.66 -18.23 -6.64
C HIS A 158 0.44 -18.67 -7.44
N LEU A 159 -0.42 -19.51 -6.86
CA LEU A 159 -1.65 -19.96 -7.48
C LEU A 159 -2.59 -18.78 -7.75
N PHE A 160 -2.79 -17.90 -6.77
CA PHE A 160 -3.62 -16.72 -6.93
C PHE A 160 -3.09 -15.80 -8.02
N LYS A 161 -1.78 -15.51 -8.03
CA LYS A 161 -1.12 -14.70 -9.06
C LYS A 161 -1.28 -15.30 -10.46
N GLN A 162 -1.14 -16.61 -10.61
CA GLN A 162 -1.34 -17.28 -11.90
C GLN A 162 -2.80 -17.22 -12.36
N LEU A 163 -3.75 -17.39 -11.44
CA LEU A 163 -5.18 -17.29 -11.75
C LEU A 163 -5.58 -15.87 -12.17
N THR A 164 -5.14 -14.84 -11.44
CA THR A 164 -5.42 -13.44 -11.79
C THR A 164 -4.76 -13.03 -13.10
N GLN A 165 -3.49 -13.40 -13.32
CA GLN A 165 -2.81 -13.12 -14.60
C GLN A 165 -3.50 -13.81 -15.79
N ARG A 166 -3.96 -15.05 -15.63
CA ARG A 166 -4.74 -15.74 -16.68
C ARG A 166 -6.09 -15.07 -16.92
N ALA A 167 -6.77 -14.61 -15.86
CA ALA A 167 -8.03 -13.89 -15.97
C ALA A 167 -7.86 -12.56 -16.72
N GLU A 168 -6.82 -11.77 -16.40
CA GLU A 168 -6.48 -10.52 -17.10
C GLU A 168 -6.16 -10.76 -18.58
N GLN A 169 -5.38 -11.80 -18.89
CA GLN A 169 -5.09 -12.19 -20.28
C GLN A 169 -6.35 -12.65 -21.03
N LEU A 170 -7.27 -13.35 -20.36
CA LEU A 170 -8.56 -13.73 -20.95
C LEU A 170 -9.42 -12.49 -21.25
N GLN A 171 -9.43 -11.53 -20.33
CA GLN A 171 -10.18 -10.27 -20.46
C GLN A 171 -9.67 -9.41 -21.62
N LEU A 172 -8.35 -9.35 -21.80
CA LEU A 172 -7.70 -8.70 -22.96
C LEU A 172 -8.01 -9.41 -24.28
N ARG A 173 -8.07 -10.75 -24.30
CA ARG A 173 -8.40 -11.53 -25.51
C ARG A 173 -9.87 -11.46 -25.90
N LEU A 174 -10.77 -11.29 -24.94
CA LEU A 174 -12.21 -11.21 -25.19
C LEU A 174 -12.67 -9.80 -25.60
N ASN A 175 -11.77 -8.82 -25.65
CA ASN A 175 -12.07 -7.43 -26.03
C ASN A 175 -13.27 -6.84 -25.25
N ILE A 176 -13.47 -7.29 -24.00
CA ILE A 176 -14.50 -6.77 -23.10
C ILE A 176 -13.99 -5.42 -22.61
N GLY A 177 -14.49 -4.37 -23.25
CA GLY A 177 -13.96 -3.01 -23.19
C GLY A 177 -13.84 -2.42 -21.77
N ARG A 178 -12.89 -1.49 -21.68
CA ARG A 178 -12.52 -0.60 -20.56
C ARG A 178 -13.67 0.18 -19.86
N HIS A 179 -14.94 -0.10 -20.13
CA HIS A 179 -16.06 0.74 -19.66
C HIS A 179 -17.25 0.03 -19.01
N HIS A 180 -17.26 -1.29 -18.79
CA HIS A 180 -18.31 -1.92 -17.99
C HIS A 180 -17.69 -2.78 -16.88
N GLN A 181 -18.06 -2.47 -15.63
CA GLN A 181 -17.92 -3.36 -14.48
C GLN A 181 -18.75 -4.62 -14.76
N VAL A 182 -18.16 -5.58 -15.46
CA VAL A 182 -18.65 -6.95 -15.41
C VAL A 182 -18.20 -7.47 -14.05
N THR A 183 -19.13 -7.53 -13.11
CA THR A 183 -18.96 -8.21 -11.83
C THR A 183 -18.59 -9.67 -12.13
N LEU A 184 -17.30 -9.96 -12.03
CA LEU A 184 -16.71 -11.31 -12.00
C LEU A 184 -17.41 -12.23 -10.97
N GLU A 185 -18.22 -11.67 -10.08
CA GLU A 185 -19.02 -12.42 -9.11
C GLU A 185 -19.95 -13.48 -9.74
N SER A 186 -20.57 -13.25 -10.89
CA SER A 186 -21.59 -14.20 -11.39
C SER A 186 -21.00 -15.47 -12.00
N ALA A 187 -20.06 -15.33 -12.94
CA ALA A 187 -19.41 -16.47 -13.59
C ALA A 187 -18.48 -17.23 -12.64
N VAL A 188 -17.77 -16.51 -11.75
CA VAL A 188 -16.84 -17.13 -10.81
C VAL A 188 -17.58 -17.77 -9.62
N LYS A 189 -18.67 -17.20 -9.08
CA LYS A 189 -19.50 -17.89 -8.07
C LYS A 189 -20.13 -19.16 -8.64
N GLN A 190 -20.59 -19.14 -9.89
CA GLN A 190 -21.21 -20.31 -10.50
C GLN A 190 -20.19 -21.43 -10.78
N GLN A 191 -18.96 -21.09 -11.15
CA GLN A 191 -17.86 -22.06 -11.33
C GLN A 191 -17.28 -22.55 -10.00
N LEU A 192 -17.09 -21.67 -9.01
CA LEU A 192 -16.60 -22.03 -7.68
C LEU A 192 -17.61 -22.90 -6.92
N GLY A 193 -18.92 -22.70 -7.12
CA GLY A 193 -19.95 -23.57 -6.54
C GLY A 193 -19.80 -25.02 -6.99
N MET A 194 -19.56 -25.25 -8.28
CA MET A 194 -19.35 -26.60 -8.83
C MET A 194 -18.03 -27.24 -8.35
N ILE A 195 -16.98 -26.43 -8.18
CA ILE A 195 -15.68 -26.91 -7.68
C ILE A 195 -15.76 -27.20 -6.18
N ALA A 196 -16.40 -26.34 -5.38
CA ALA A 196 -16.59 -26.54 -3.95
C ALA A 196 -17.44 -27.78 -3.64
N GLN A 197 -18.47 -28.06 -4.46
CA GLN A 197 -19.28 -29.27 -4.34
C GLN A 197 -18.47 -30.54 -4.60
N LYS A 198 -17.53 -30.50 -5.56
CA LYS A 198 -16.62 -31.63 -5.87
C LYS A 198 -15.48 -31.79 -4.85
N ILE A 199 -15.00 -30.70 -4.26
CA ILE A 199 -13.96 -30.72 -3.22
C ILE A 199 -14.53 -31.20 -1.87
N GLY A 200 -15.81 -30.93 -1.59
CA GLY A 200 -16.49 -31.43 -0.39
C GLY A 200 -16.44 -32.96 -0.27
N LEU A 201 -16.49 -33.67 -1.40
CA LEU A 201 -16.40 -35.13 -1.44
C LEU A 201 -15.04 -35.66 -0.98
N LEU A 202 -13.96 -34.97 -1.36
CA LEU A 202 -12.59 -35.31 -0.98
C LEU A 202 -12.31 -34.99 0.49
N SER A 203 -13.02 -34.03 1.08
CA SER A 203 -12.90 -33.70 2.50
C SER A 203 -13.56 -34.72 3.44
N THR A 204 -14.44 -35.58 2.91
CA THR A 204 -15.11 -36.66 3.65
C THR A 204 -14.52 -38.05 3.39
N ALA A 205 -13.54 -38.15 2.50
CA ALA A 205 -12.88 -39.40 2.13
C ALA A 205 -11.79 -39.77 3.16
N ASN A 206 -12.12 -40.61 4.13
CA ASN A 206 -11.25 -41.00 5.25
C ASN A 206 -11.05 -42.52 5.39
N ASP A 207 -11.16 -43.28 4.30
CA ASP A 207 -10.92 -44.73 4.29
C ASP A 207 -9.44 -45.04 3.99
N GLN A 208 -8.85 -45.96 4.75
CA GLN A 208 -7.42 -46.35 4.64
C GLN A 208 -7.12 -47.21 3.40
N ALA A 209 -8.11 -47.89 2.81
CA ALA A 209 -7.93 -48.69 1.60
C ALA A 209 -8.12 -47.88 0.31
N GLY A 210 -8.62 -46.64 0.39
CA GLY A 210 -8.68 -45.69 -0.74
C GLY A 210 -9.76 -45.97 -1.78
N VAL A 211 -10.80 -46.76 -1.46
CA VAL A 211 -11.91 -47.07 -2.38
C VAL A 211 -13.18 -46.39 -1.91
N TYR A 212 -13.77 -45.56 -2.76
CA TYR A 212 -14.98 -44.78 -2.44
C TYR A 212 -16.05 -45.00 -3.51
N LEU A 213 -17.28 -45.25 -3.06
CA LEU A 213 -18.47 -45.41 -3.90
C LEU A 213 -19.43 -44.28 -3.60
N GLU A 214 -19.75 -43.49 -4.61
CA GLU A 214 -20.68 -42.36 -4.50
C GLU A 214 -21.95 -42.65 -5.31
N CYS A 215 -23.11 -42.62 -4.65
CA CYS A 215 -24.41 -42.73 -5.30
C CYS A 215 -24.95 -41.33 -5.61
N LEU A 216 -24.95 -40.95 -6.89
CA LEU A 216 -25.35 -39.60 -7.33
C LEU A 216 -26.87 -39.35 -7.26
N GLU A 217 -27.69 -40.40 -7.22
CA GLU A 217 -29.16 -40.31 -7.22
C GLU A 217 -29.81 -40.55 -5.84
N CYS A 218 -29.04 -40.94 -4.83
CA CYS A 218 -29.57 -41.31 -3.52
C CYS A 218 -30.07 -40.11 -2.66
N ARG A 219 -30.02 -38.87 -3.18
CA ARG A 219 -30.44 -37.64 -2.48
C ARG A 219 -31.89 -37.21 -2.75
N LEU A 220 -32.67 -38.03 -3.43
CA LEU A 220 -34.08 -37.75 -3.72
C LEU A 220 -35.03 -38.65 -2.92
N PHE A 221 -34.87 -38.74 -1.59
CA PHE A 221 -35.94 -39.04 -0.62
C PHE A 221 -35.53 -38.54 0.77
#